data_AF-A0A7W0QU45-F1
#
_entry.id   AF-A0A7W0QU45-F1
#
_cell.length_a   1.000
_cell.length_b   1.000
_cell.length_c   1.000
_cell.angle_alpha   90.00
_cell.angle_beta   90.00
_cell.angle_gamma   90.00
#
_symmetry.space_group_name_H-M   'P 1'
#
loop_
_entity.id
_entity.type
_entity.pdbx_description
1 polymer ?
#
loop_
_entity_poly.entity_id
_entity_poly.type
_entity_poly.pdbx_seq_one_letter_code
_entity_poly.pdbx_strand_id
1 'polypeptide(L)'
;MPTWEPTGPFEEQLWAAYRAQNSGACLALLRTTELALPISAEGAAGIEAPRWATAAREDRTWLLAYTSVESMGAGTDGQAIHCRITSLVELAAGWPDPQWGLAVNPGLPMQILLEPRTIARVAAPDMALEQLASPGQSPPLVQKPLPPAAMSGLFARRDNRVSGYVHLLADVKHIGSPNVLLDALGRSQDERELIDDDGSVFLLRWPAIGPALYRSPYGGTTEVSRAAMDGWVIEEPPFVGTGFVPNVDQVIREFKVDGIGLPHRSEVVEITIEGSESRRAVWDGDRGTWMLAVPLPPEEDRDTRAFLGGDFG
;
A
#
# COMPACT_ATOMS: atom_id res chain seq x y z
N MET A 1 32.66 26.96 -8.16
CA MET A 1 31.62 26.28 -7.37
C MET A 1 32.26 25.07 -6.73
N PRO A 2 32.02 24.78 -5.45
CA PRO A 2 32.50 23.53 -4.86
C PRO A 2 32.01 22.36 -5.71
N THR A 3 32.93 21.47 -6.07
CA THR A 3 32.59 20.22 -6.76
C THR A 3 31.89 19.35 -5.72
N TRP A 4 30.57 19.23 -5.81
CA TRP A 4 29.87 18.22 -5.02
C TRP A 4 30.37 16.83 -5.43
N GLU A 5 30.69 16.00 -4.46
CA GLU A 5 31.11 14.62 -4.63
C GLU A 5 30.16 13.70 -3.84
N PRO A 6 29.88 12.49 -4.34
CA PRO A 6 29.13 11.49 -3.60
C PRO A 6 29.73 11.24 -2.22
N THR A 7 28.90 11.25 -1.18
CA THR A 7 29.34 11.16 0.22
C THR A 7 29.35 9.73 0.76
N GLY A 8 28.82 8.76 -0.01
CA GLY A 8 28.83 7.35 0.38
C GLY A 8 28.44 6.37 -0.73
N PRO A 9 28.47 5.05 -0.44
CA PRO A 9 28.33 4.00 -1.45
C PRO A 9 27.01 4.04 -2.23
N PHE A 10 25.93 4.52 -1.60
CA PHE A 10 24.65 4.72 -2.27
C PHE A 10 24.73 5.85 -3.30
N GLU A 11 25.23 7.02 -2.92
CA GLU A 11 25.34 8.17 -3.83
C GLU A 11 26.33 7.88 -4.95
N GLU A 12 27.39 7.10 -4.71
CA GLU A 12 28.31 6.63 -5.75
C GLU A 12 27.59 5.76 -6.79
N GLN A 13 26.76 4.81 -6.36
CA GLN A 13 25.96 3.96 -7.24
C GLN A 13 24.92 4.77 -8.01
N LEU A 14 24.22 5.69 -7.33
CA LEU A 14 23.23 6.55 -7.96
C LEU A 14 23.89 7.48 -8.98
N TRP A 15 25.06 8.03 -8.67
CA TRP A 15 25.84 8.86 -9.58
C TRP A 15 26.33 8.08 -10.80
N ALA A 16 26.81 6.86 -10.61
CA ALA A 16 27.20 5.98 -11.71
C ALA A 16 26.03 5.69 -12.65
N ALA A 17 24.86 5.35 -12.09
CA ALA A 17 23.63 5.13 -12.86
C ALA A 17 23.17 6.40 -13.61
N TYR A 18 23.25 7.56 -12.94
CA TYR A 18 22.91 8.86 -13.51
C TYR A 18 23.81 9.22 -14.69
N ARG A 19 25.14 9.08 -14.52
CA ARG A 19 26.14 9.32 -15.58
C ARG A 19 25.99 8.38 -16.77
N ALA A 20 25.55 7.14 -16.51
CA ALA A 20 25.22 6.16 -17.55
C ALA A 20 23.84 6.40 -18.20
N GLN A 21 23.09 7.43 -17.78
CA GLN A 21 21.72 7.71 -18.22
C GLN A 21 20.77 6.53 -18.02
N ASN A 22 21.03 5.70 -17.02
CA ASN A 22 20.21 4.53 -16.71
C ASN A 22 19.11 4.91 -15.72
N SER A 23 18.03 5.52 -16.23
CA SER A 23 16.89 5.96 -15.41
C SER A 23 16.28 4.80 -14.61
N GLY A 24 16.20 3.59 -15.16
CA GLY A 24 15.65 2.42 -14.46
C GLY A 24 16.45 2.08 -13.20
N ALA A 25 17.78 2.10 -13.28
CA ALA A 25 18.65 1.88 -12.13
C ALA A 25 18.55 3.01 -11.10
N CYS A 26 18.48 4.27 -11.53
CA CYS A 26 18.25 5.40 -10.61
C CYS A 26 16.93 5.26 -9.84
N LEU A 27 15.83 4.93 -10.53
CA LEU A 27 14.53 4.76 -9.90
C LEU A 27 14.50 3.57 -8.94
N ALA A 28 15.15 2.45 -9.30
CA ALA A 28 15.28 1.29 -8.42
C ALA A 28 16.02 1.64 -7.13
N LEU A 29 17.12 2.40 -7.21
CA LEU A 29 17.87 2.88 -6.05
C LEU A 29 17.04 3.86 -5.20
N LEU A 30 16.35 4.81 -5.83
CA LEU A 30 15.52 5.79 -5.12
C LEU A 30 14.30 5.14 -4.42
N ARG A 31 13.76 4.03 -4.95
CA ARG A 31 12.63 3.32 -4.32
C ARG A 31 12.98 2.77 -2.94
N THR A 32 14.23 2.38 -2.71
CA THR A 32 14.68 1.69 -1.49
C THR A 32 15.48 2.58 -0.55
N THR A 33 15.63 3.87 -0.87
CA THR A 33 16.41 4.81 -0.05
C THR A 33 15.49 5.70 0.79
N GLU A 34 16.03 6.21 1.88
CA GLU A 34 15.45 7.35 2.58
C GLU A 34 15.93 8.65 1.95
N LEU A 35 15.07 9.67 2.01
CA LEU A 35 15.33 11.00 1.51
C LEU A 35 15.21 12.01 2.66
N ALA A 36 16.12 12.99 2.66
CA ALA A 36 16.05 14.15 3.53
C ALA A 36 15.21 15.24 2.86
N LEU A 37 14.08 15.59 3.46
CA LEU A 37 13.17 16.64 3.00
C LEU A 37 13.35 17.85 3.92
N PRO A 38 13.77 19.02 3.41
CA PRO A 38 13.89 20.22 4.22
C PRO A 38 12.52 20.64 4.78
N ILE A 39 12.51 21.06 6.05
CA ILE A 39 11.34 21.60 6.76
C ILE A 39 11.73 22.88 7.52
N SER A 40 10.73 23.69 7.90
CA SER A 40 10.94 24.85 8.76
C SER A 40 11.42 24.45 10.15
N ALA A 41 12.10 25.37 10.86
CA ALA A 41 12.52 25.16 12.24
C ALA A 41 11.31 24.99 13.17
N GLU A 42 10.26 25.76 12.94
CA GLU A 42 8.99 25.69 13.65
C GLU A 42 8.28 24.35 13.40
N GLY A 43 8.33 23.84 12.16
CA GLY A 43 7.83 22.51 11.81
C GLY A 43 8.62 21.39 12.50
N ALA A 44 9.95 21.52 12.57
CA ALA A 44 10.81 20.58 13.29
C ALA A 44 10.59 20.61 14.81
N ALA A 45 10.27 21.78 15.37
CA ALA A 45 9.95 21.96 16.79
C ALA A 45 8.52 21.53 17.15
N GLY A 46 7.70 21.12 16.17
CA GLY A 46 6.29 20.76 16.38
C GLY A 46 5.38 21.95 16.74
N ILE A 47 5.84 23.18 16.48
CA ILE A 47 5.08 24.42 16.74
C ILE A 47 4.03 24.63 15.65
N GLU A 48 4.36 24.27 14.41
CA GLU A 48 3.45 24.28 13.27
C GLU A 48 3.44 22.94 12.53
N ALA A 49 2.43 22.72 11.70
CA ALA A 49 2.45 21.59 10.77
C ALA A 49 3.64 21.76 9.80
N PRO A 50 4.47 20.72 9.61
CA PRO A 50 5.66 20.82 8.78
C PRO A 50 5.26 21.20 7.36
N ARG A 51 5.80 22.32 6.88
CA ARG A 51 5.64 22.75 5.49
C ARG A 51 6.77 22.16 4.66
N TRP A 52 6.40 21.47 3.59
CA TRP A 52 7.35 20.96 2.63
C TRP A 52 8.08 22.10 1.92
N ALA A 53 9.41 22.03 1.86
CA ALA A 53 10.16 22.92 1.00
C ALA A 53 9.80 22.62 -0.47
N THR A 54 9.40 23.67 -1.20
CA THR A 54 9.00 23.57 -2.60
C THR A 54 9.70 24.64 -3.44
N ALA A 55 9.85 24.36 -4.73
CA ALA A 55 10.26 25.35 -5.72
C ALA A 55 9.25 25.39 -6.87
N ALA A 56 8.92 26.59 -7.33
CA ALA A 56 8.24 26.77 -8.60
C ALA A 56 9.29 26.68 -9.73
N ARG A 57 9.14 25.69 -10.62
CA ARG A 57 9.97 25.56 -11.82
C ARG A 57 9.07 25.21 -12.99
N GLU A 58 9.26 25.94 -14.09
CA GLU A 58 8.43 25.84 -15.29
C GLU A 58 6.96 26.13 -14.97
N ASP A 59 6.08 25.14 -15.14
CA ASP A 59 4.63 25.22 -14.92
C ASP A 59 4.16 24.44 -13.68
N ARG A 60 5.08 24.00 -12.81
CA ARG A 60 4.77 23.11 -11.69
C ARG A 60 5.50 23.44 -10.39
N THR A 61 4.87 23.08 -9.29
CA THR A 61 5.48 22.99 -7.95
C THR A 61 6.27 21.68 -7.80
N TRP A 62 7.52 21.80 -7.34
CA TRP A 62 8.40 20.69 -7.07
C TRP A 62 8.70 20.59 -5.58
N LEU A 63 8.39 19.45 -4.98
CA LEU A 63 8.84 19.12 -3.62
C LEU A 63 10.33 18.81 -3.65
N LEU A 64 11.10 19.42 -2.74
CA LEU A 64 12.55 19.27 -2.69
C LEU A 64 12.93 18.13 -1.74
N ALA A 65 13.76 17.22 -2.23
CA ALA A 65 14.29 16.11 -1.45
C ALA A 65 15.76 15.88 -1.78
N TYR A 66 16.51 15.32 -0.83
CA TYR A 66 17.93 15.07 -0.96
C TYR A 66 18.28 13.65 -0.55
N THR A 67 19.32 13.09 -1.16
CA THR A 67 19.76 11.71 -0.90
C THR A 67 20.48 11.54 0.44
N SER A 68 20.86 12.65 1.08
CA SER A 68 21.50 12.70 2.39
C SER A 68 21.35 14.10 3.00
N VAL A 69 21.60 14.22 4.31
CA VAL A 69 21.60 15.53 5.00
C VAL A 69 22.77 16.38 4.52
N GLU A 70 23.89 15.76 4.18
CA GLU A 70 25.07 16.38 3.60
C GLU A 70 24.76 16.97 2.21
N SER A 71 24.09 16.19 1.35
CA SER A 71 23.61 16.67 0.05
C SER A 71 22.57 17.78 0.19
N MET A 72 21.70 17.73 1.21
CA MET A 72 20.79 18.83 1.52
C MET A 72 21.55 20.11 1.91
N GLY A 73 22.54 20.01 2.79
CA GLY A 73 23.37 21.15 3.19
C GLY A 73 24.11 21.75 2.00
N ALA A 74 24.70 20.90 1.14
CA ALA A 74 25.39 21.34 -0.06
C ALA A 74 24.44 21.98 -1.10
N GLY A 75 23.27 21.40 -1.33
CA GLY A 75 22.31 21.88 -2.34
C GLY A 75 21.54 23.14 -1.93
N THR A 76 21.53 23.47 -0.63
CA THR A 76 20.86 24.65 -0.07
C THR A 76 21.82 25.73 0.42
N ASP A 77 23.12 25.62 0.12
CA ASP A 77 24.17 26.51 0.64
C ASP A 77 24.10 26.65 2.19
N GLY A 78 23.75 25.56 2.88
CA GLY A 78 23.62 25.48 4.34
C GLY A 78 22.38 26.18 4.92
N GLN A 79 21.46 26.66 4.09
CA GLN A 79 20.24 27.33 4.56
C GLN A 79 19.23 26.34 5.18
N ALA A 80 19.15 25.11 4.66
CA ALA A 80 18.32 24.07 5.26
C ALA A 80 19.07 23.38 6.40
N ILE A 81 18.59 23.58 7.62
CA ILE A 81 19.17 23.01 8.85
C ILE A 81 18.32 21.84 9.37
N HIS A 82 17.00 21.92 9.20
CA HIS A 82 16.07 20.91 9.66
C HIS A 82 15.53 20.09 8.48
N CYS A 83 15.40 18.79 8.70
CA CYS A 83 14.82 17.88 7.72
C CYS A 83 13.94 16.82 8.38
N ARG A 84 13.02 16.29 7.57
CA ARG A 84 12.33 15.03 7.84
C ARG A 84 12.95 13.96 6.94
N ILE A 85 13.29 12.83 7.53
CA ILE A 85 13.73 11.64 6.80
C ILE A 85 12.48 10.79 6.50
N THR A 86 12.31 10.37 5.24
CA THR A 86 11.20 9.50 4.83
C THR A 86 11.57 8.72 3.59
N SER A 87 10.97 7.55 3.41
CA SER A 87 11.12 6.79 2.16
C SER A 87 10.24 7.37 1.03
N LEU A 88 10.57 7.05 -0.23
CA LEU A 88 9.73 7.43 -1.37
C LEU A 88 8.30 6.84 -1.27
N VAL A 89 8.18 5.66 -0.66
CA VAL A 89 6.90 4.96 -0.47
C VAL A 89 6.00 5.69 0.52
N GLU A 90 6.52 6.03 1.70
CA GLU A 90 5.78 6.82 2.70
C GLU A 90 5.40 8.19 2.16
N LEU A 91 6.33 8.84 1.46
CA LEU A 91 6.09 10.14 0.85
C LEU A 91 4.96 10.07 -0.20
N ALA A 92 4.90 9.01 -1.01
CA ALA A 92 3.85 8.81 -2.00
C ALA A 92 2.49 8.44 -1.39
N ALA A 93 2.46 7.75 -0.24
CA ALA A 93 1.24 7.45 0.49
C ALA A 93 0.59 8.74 1.06
N GLY A 94 1.42 9.66 1.57
CA GLY A 94 1.00 10.97 2.07
C GLY A 94 1.21 12.12 1.09
N TRP A 95 1.14 11.87 -0.23
CA TRP A 95 1.56 12.86 -1.23
C TRP A 95 0.67 14.12 -1.16
N PRO A 96 1.26 15.32 -0.99
CA PRO A 96 0.50 16.51 -0.59
C PRO A 96 -0.42 17.06 -1.69
N ASP A 97 -0.01 16.95 -2.96
CA ASP A 97 -0.76 17.45 -4.10
C ASP A 97 -0.44 16.60 -5.33
N PRO A 98 -1.44 15.99 -5.98
CA PRO A 98 -1.23 15.06 -7.10
C PRO A 98 -0.60 15.70 -8.34
N GLN A 99 -0.53 17.03 -8.40
CA GLN A 99 0.09 17.77 -9.51
C GLN A 99 1.56 18.08 -9.25
N TRP A 100 2.08 17.88 -8.03
CA TRP A 100 3.47 18.22 -7.69
C TRP A 100 4.46 17.15 -8.14
N GLY A 101 5.63 17.59 -8.62
CA GLY A 101 6.76 16.71 -8.89
C GLY A 101 7.72 16.61 -7.70
N LEU A 102 8.67 15.67 -7.77
CA LEU A 102 9.77 15.53 -6.81
C LEU A 102 11.08 15.95 -7.48
N ALA A 103 11.76 16.93 -6.92
CA ALA A 103 13.12 17.27 -7.30
C ALA A 103 14.09 16.66 -6.28
N VAL A 104 14.84 15.65 -6.72
CA VAL A 104 15.90 15.01 -5.92
C VAL A 104 17.22 15.72 -6.20
N ASN A 105 17.89 16.11 -5.12
CA ASN A 105 19.17 16.83 -5.12
C ASN A 105 19.17 18.13 -5.97
N PRO A 106 18.16 19.00 -5.82
CA PRO A 106 18.17 20.28 -6.51
C PRO A 106 19.37 21.13 -6.07
N GLY A 107 19.98 21.85 -7.02
CA GLY A 107 21.18 22.65 -6.78
C GLY A 107 22.50 21.85 -6.86
N LEU A 108 22.45 20.53 -6.95
CA LEU A 108 23.62 19.67 -7.09
C LEU A 108 23.84 19.21 -8.55
N PRO A 109 25.07 18.80 -8.93
CA PRO A 109 25.35 18.24 -10.25
C PRO A 109 24.52 16.99 -10.59
N MET A 110 24.16 16.19 -9.58
CA MET A 110 23.28 15.03 -9.69
C MET A 110 21.84 15.42 -9.36
N GLN A 111 21.14 16.07 -10.30
CA GLN A 111 19.72 16.42 -10.13
C GLN A 111 18.82 15.44 -10.89
N ILE A 112 17.81 14.89 -10.21
CA ILE A 112 16.79 14.03 -10.81
C ILE A 112 15.42 14.65 -10.57
N LEU A 113 14.64 14.82 -11.65
CA LEU A 113 13.26 15.30 -11.59
C LEU A 113 12.30 14.14 -11.84
N LEU A 114 11.39 13.89 -10.89
CA LEU A 114 10.35 12.87 -11.02
C LEU A 114 8.98 13.54 -11.15
N GLU A 115 8.32 13.25 -12.26
CA GLU A 115 6.92 13.61 -12.50
C GLU A 115 6.00 12.92 -11.47
N PRO A 116 4.82 13.50 -11.12
CA PRO A 116 3.85 12.89 -10.20
C PRO A 116 3.56 11.42 -10.53
N ARG A 117 3.31 11.15 -11.83
CA ARG A 117 3.06 9.80 -12.35
C ARG A 117 4.20 8.81 -12.08
N THR A 118 5.45 9.28 -12.09
CA THR A 118 6.64 8.46 -11.90
C THR A 118 6.80 8.12 -10.42
N ILE A 119 6.54 9.08 -9.53
CA ILE A 119 6.56 8.86 -8.08
C ILE A 119 5.59 7.75 -7.70
N ALA A 120 4.31 7.86 -8.13
CA ALA A 120 3.29 6.86 -7.84
C ALA A 120 3.66 5.46 -8.37
N ARG A 121 4.19 5.36 -9.59
CA ARG A 121 4.58 4.07 -10.20
C ARG A 121 5.81 3.44 -9.57
N VAL A 122 6.74 4.24 -9.08
CA VAL A 122 7.91 3.71 -8.37
C VAL A 122 7.53 3.29 -6.95
N ALA A 123 6.66 4.03 -6.29
CA ALA A 123 6.23 3.74 -4.93
C ALA A 123 5.23 2.56 -4.85
N ALA A 124 4.18 2.57 -5.67
CA ALA A 124 3.14 1.54 -5.71
C ALA A 124 2.95 1.00 -7.15
N PRO A 125 3.93 0.28 -7.72
CA PRO A 125 3.82 -0.29 -9.06
C PRO A 125 2.67 -1.30 -9.18
N ASP A 126 2.14 -1.42 -10.41
CA ASP A 126 1.22 -2.51 -10.76
C ASP A 126 1.82 -3.88 -10.41
N MET A 127 0.99 -4.81 -9.96
CA MET A 127 1.47 -6.12 -9.50
C MET A 127 2.20 -6.91 -10.59
N ALA A 128 1.83 -6.74 -11.86
CA ALA A 128 2.53 -7.35 -12.99
C ALA A 128 3.98 -6.86 -13.11
N LEU A 129 4.23 -5.57 -12.84
CA LEU A 129 5.58 -5.01 -12.87
C LEU A 129 6.41 -5.54 -11.69
N GLU A 130 5.81 -5.71 -10.52
CA GLU A 130 6.48 -6.31 -9.36
C GLU A 130 6.88 -7.77 -9.62
N GLN A 131 5.99 -8.54 -10.22
CA GLN A 131 6.27 -9.93 -10.59
C GLN A 131 7.45 -10.03 -11.57
N LEU A 132 7.57 -9.08 -12.52
CA LEU A 132 8.70 -9.02 -13.45
C LEU A 132 10.02 -8.68 -12.73
N ALA A 133 9.98 -7.80 -11.72
CA ALA A 133 11.15 -7.43 -10.94
C ALA A 133 11.61 -8.56 -10.00
N SER A 134 10.68 -9.40 -9.53
CA SER A 134 10.94 -10.53 -8.63
C SER A 134 10.30 -11.83 -9.15
N PRO A 135 10.83 -12.43 -10.23
CA PRO A 135 10.24 -13.63 -10.82
C PRO A 135 10.33 -14.82 -9.87
N GLY A 136 9.28 -15.66 -9.86
CA GLY A 136 9.24 -16.89 -9.05
C GLY A 136 8.78 -16.72 -7.61
N GLN A 137 8.45 -15.49 -7.16
CA GLN A 137 7.74 -15.31 -5.90
C GLN A 137 6.32 -15.86 -5.98
N SER A 138 5.85 -16.49 -4.89
CA SER A 138 4.46 -16.89 -4.75
C SER A 138 3.54 -15.67 -4.86
N PRO A 139 2.36 -15.81 -5.48
CA PRO A 139 1.39 -14.72 -5.56
C PRO A 139 1.06 -14.18 -4.17
N PRO A 140 1.11 -12.86 -3.96
CA PRO A 140 0.78 -12.29 -2.67
C PRO A 140 -0.71 -12.51 -2.35
N LEU A 141 -1.04 -12.59 -1.06
CA LEU A 141 -2.43 -12.59 -0.62
C LEU A 141 -2.97 -11.16 -0.65
N VAL A 142 -4.13 -11.01 -1.27
CA VAL A 142 -4.95 -9.79 -1.21
C VAL A 142 -6.21 -10.07 -0.39
N GLN A 143 -6.82 -9.02 0.12
CA GLN A 143 -8.12 -9.12 0.77
C GLN A 143 -9.01 -7.90 0.52
N LYS A 144 -10.30 -8.07 0.81
CA LYS A 144 -11.33 -7.05 0.71
C LYS A 144 -12.32 -7.19 1.87
N PRO A 145 -12.72 -6.09 2.54
CA PRO A 145 -13.83 -6.13 3.50
C PRO A 145 -15.12 -6.58 2.84
N LEU A 146 -15.79 -7.54 3.46
CA LEU A 146 -17.02 -8.15 2.99
C LEU A 146 -18.15 -7.78 3.96
N PRO A 147 -19.17 -7.02 3.51
CA PRO A 147 -20.33 -6.74 4.35
C PRO A 147 -20.98 -8.04 4.85
N PRO A 148 -21.39 -8.15 6.12
CA PRO A 148 -22.06 -9.34 6.63
C PRO A 148 -23.31 -9.70 5.82
N ALA A 149 -24.08 -8.70 5.39
CA ALA A 149 -25.26 -8.87 4.55
C ALA A 149 -24.95 -9.49 3.17
N ALA A 150 -23.73 -9.35 2.65
CA ALA A 150 -23.31 -9.93 1.38
C ALA A 150 -22.97 -11.42 1.49
N MET A 151 -22.69 -11.94 2.69
CA MET A 151 -22.26 -13.33 2.89
C MET A 151 -23.29 -14.36 2.42
N SER A 152 -24.58 -14.15 2.74
CA SER A 152 -25.64 -15.06 2.32
C SER A 152 -25.75 -15.13 0.79
N GLY A 153 -25.59 -13.99 0.11
CA GLY A 153 -25.59 -13.92 -1.36
C GLY A 153 -24.37 -14.63 -1.97
N LEU A 154 -23.19 -14.41 -1.39
CA LEU A 154 -21.93 -15.05 -1.80
C LEU A 154 -22.04 -16.58 -1.75
N PHE A 155 -22.59 -17.12 -0.66
CA PHE A 155 -22.73 -18.58 -0.49
C PHE A 155 -23.86 -19.18 -1.33
N ALA A 156 -24.99 -18.49 -1.49
CA ALA A 156 -26.16 -19.03 -2.20
C ALA A 156 -26.00 -18.99 -3.73
N ARG A 157 -25.46 -17.90 -4.28
CA ARG A 157 -25.40 -17.68 -5.72
C ARG A 157 -24.25 -18.42 -6.41
N ARG A 158 -23.35 -19.02 -5.63
CA ARG A 158 -22.05 -19.54 -6.10
C ARG A 158 -21.28 -18.47 -6.89
N ASP A 159 -21.51 -17.19 -6.55
CA ASP A 159 -20.81 -16.10 -7.17
C ASP A 159 -19.35 -16.14 -6.70
N ASN A 160 -18.45 -16.06 -7.67
CA ASN A 160 -17.03 -16.10 -7.45
C ASN A 160 -16.34 -14.91 -8.11
N ARG A 161 -17.07 -13.88 -8.54
CA ARG A 161 -16.44 -12.69 -9.11
C ARG A 161 -16.30 -11.59 -8.06
N VAL A 162 -15.19 -10.88 -8.09
CA VAL A 162 -14.93 -9.74 -7.21
C VAL A 162 -14.49 -8.52 -8.01
N SER A 163 -15.09 -7.38 -7.67
CA SER A 163 -14.74 -6.06 -8.19
C SER A 163 -14.48 -5.09 -7.03
N GLY A 164 -13.82 -3.98 -7.32
CA GLY A 164 -13.57 -2.89 -6.37
C GLY A 164 -12.14 -2.88 -5.84
N TYR A 165 -11.94 -2.15 -4.75
CA TYR A 165 -10.63 -2.00 -4.12
C TYR A 165 -10.26 -3.20 -3.26
N VAL A 166 -9.01 -3.62 -3.35
CA VAL A 166 -8.43 -4.74 -2.61
C VAL A 166 -7.03 -4.34 -2.15
N HIS A 167 -6.59 -4.86 -1.01
CA HIS A 167 -5.31 -4.50 -0.42
C HIS A 167 -4.47 -5.73 -0.10
N LEU A 168 -3.15 -5.55 -0.03
CA LEU A 168 -2.26 -6.65 0.32
C LEU A 168 -2.44 -7.04 1.79
N LEU A 169 -2.54 -8.34 2.05
CA LEU A 169 -2.56 -8.85 3.42
C LEU A 169 -1.27 -8.47 4.16
N ALA A 170 -0.13 -8.46 3.47
CA ALA A 170 1.16 -8.13 4.07
C ALA A 170 1.20 -6.74 4.70
N ASP A 171 0.43 -5.80 4.16
CA ASP A 171 0.40 -4.39 4.58
C ASP A 171 -0.56 -4.15 5.75
N VAL A 172 -1.39 -5.14 6.13
CA VAL A 172 -2.40 -4.97 7.19
C VAL A 172 -2.45 -6.13 8.20
N LYS A 173 -1.64 -7.18 8.03
CA LYS A 173 -1.61 -8.35 8.91
C LYS A 173 -1.32 -8.03 10.38
N HIS A 174 -0.72 -6.87 10.66
CA HIS A 174 -0.42 -6.41 12.02
C HIS A 174 -1.64 -5.77 12.71
N ILE A 175 -2.74 -5.55 11.98
CA ILE A 175 -3.94 -4.89 12.47
C ILE A 175 -4.98 -5.95 12.82
N GLY A 176 -5.11 -6.26 14.11
CA GLY A 176 -6.09 -7.23 14.61
C GLY A 176 -7.43 -6.62 15.03
N SER A 177 -7.54 -5.30 15.20
CA SER A 177 -8.80 -4.68 15.62
C SER A 177 -9.65 -4.31 14.41
N PRO A 178 -10.94 -4.73 14.36
CA PRO A 178 -11.85 -4.40 13.25
C PRO A 178 -11.96 -2.90 12.95
N ASN A 179 -12.16 -2.07 13.98
CA ASN A 179 -12.27 -0.61 13.81
C ASN A 179 -10.97 0.01 13.30
N VAL A 180 -9.83 -0.41 13.87
CA VAL A 180 -8.51 0.09 13.43
C VAL A 180 -8.22 -0.35 12.00
N LEU A 181 -8.66 -1.56 11.59
CA LEU A 181 -8.53 -2.02 10.22
C LEU A 181 -9.34 -1.14 9.26
N LEU A 182 -10.61 -0.83 9.58
CA LEU A 182 -11.42 0.03 8.73
C LEU A 182 -10.85 1.45 8.64
N ASP A 183 -10.34 1.99 9.75
CA ASP A 183 -9.67 3.30 9.77
C ASP A 183 -8.39 3.32 8.95
N ALA A 184 -7.54 2.31 9.12
CA ALA A 184 -6.34 2.12 8.31
C ALA A 184 -6.67 2.04 6.81
N LEU A 185 -7.82 1.46 6.46
CA LEU A 185 -8.33 1.37 5.08
C LEU A 185 -9.06 2.63 4.59
N GLY A 186 -9.19 3.68 5.39
CA GLY A 186 -9.96 4.88 5.03
C GLY A 186 -11.47 4.62 4.87
N ARG A 187 -11.99 3.65 5.64
CA ARG A 187 -13.38 3.15 5.57
C ARG A 187 -14.13 3.25 6.90
N SER A 188 -13.70 4.11 7.82
CA SER A 188 -14.39 4.32 9.11
C SER A 188 -15.85 4.72 8.94
N GLN A 189 -16.21 5.40 7.84
CA GLN A 189 -17.60 5.75 7.51
C GLN A 189 -18.49 4.53 7.19
N ASP A 190 -17.88 3.41 6.78
CA ASP A 190 -18.57 2.17 6.40
C ASP A 190 -18.71 1.20 7.58
N GLU A 191 -18.32 1.59 8.81
CA GLU A 191 -18.31 0.73 9.99
C GLU A 191 -19.65 0.02 10.21
N ARG A 192 -20.76 0.75 10.06
CA ARG A 192 -22.13 0.20 10.23
C ARG A 192 -22.52 -0.85 9.20
N GLU A 193 -21.87 -0.86 8.04
CA GLU A 193 -22.11 -1.84 6.99
C GLU A 193 -21.15 -3.03 7.10
N LEU A 194 -19.92 -2.80 7.56
CA LEU A 194 -18.83 -3.78 7.51
C LEU A 194 -18.61 -4.54 8.81
N ILE A 195 -19.05 -3.97 9.94
CA ILE A 195 -18.97 -4.60 11.25
C ILE A 195 -20.34 -5.15 11.61
N ASP A 196 -20.37 -6.39 12.10
CA ASP A 196 -21.61 -7.02 12.54
C ASP A 196 -21.98 -6.65 13.98
N ASP A 197 -23.09 -7.21 14.47
CA ASP A 197 -23.61 -6.92 15.81
C ASP A 197 -22.66 -7.40 16.93
N ASP A 198 -21.77 -8.36 16.65
CA ASP A 198 -20.77 -8.91 17.58
C ASP A 198 -19.44 -8.12 17.55
N GLY A 199 -19.34 -7.11 16.68
CA GLY A 199 -18.13 -6.30 16.51
C GLY A 199 -17.08 -6.95 15.61
N SER A 200 -17.43 -8.02 14.90
CA SER A 200 -16.56 -8.72 13.96
C SER A 200 -16.55 -8.05 12.58
N VAL A 201 -15.41 -8.13 11.89
CA VAL A 201 -15.31 -7.80 10.45
C VAL A 201 -15.02 -9.06 9.64
N PHE A 202 -15.66 -9.17 8.48
CA PHE A 202 -15.42 -10.26 7.54
C PHE A 202 -14.58 -9.79 6.36
N LEU A 203 -13.64 -10.64 5.94
CA LEU A 203 -12.68 -10.38 4.88
C LEU A 203 -12.76 -11.50 3.85
N LEU A 204 -12.91 -11.14 2.58
CA LEU A 204 -12.65 -12.04 1.48
C LEU A 204 -11.15 -11.99 1.18
N ARG A 205 -10.44 -13.13 1.21
CA ARG A 205 -8.99 -13.22 1.08
C ARG A 205 -8.59 -14.26 0.02
N TRP A 206 -7.65 -13.92 -0.87
CA TRP A 206 -7.22 -14.84 -1.93
C TRP A 206 -5.80 -14.53 -2.45
N PRO A 207 -5.10 -15.51 -3.05
CA PRO A 207 -3.86 -15.25 -3.77
C PRO A 207 -4.12 -14.45 -5.05
N ALA A 208 -3.28 -13.46 -5.33
CA ALA A 208 -3.43 -12.60 -6.49
C ALA A 208 -2.97 -13.26 -7.81
N ILE A 209 -3.79 -14.17 -8.34
CA ILE A 209 -3.50 -14.91 -9.58
C ILE A 209 -3.80 -14.03 -10.81
N GLY A 210 -2.86 -13.99 -11.75
CA GLY A 210 -2.98 -13.13 -12.93
C GLY A 210 -2.66 -11.68 -12.56
N PRO A 211 -1.40 -11.35 -12.23
CA PRO A 211 -1.01 -10.06 -11.65
C PRO A 211 -1.37 -8.84 -12.52
N ALA A 212 -1.55 -9.01 -13.83
CA ALA A 212 -2.02 -7.95 -14.72
C ALA A 212 -3.47 -7.49 -14.43
N LEU A 213 -4.24 -8.28 -13.68
CA LEU A 213 -5.60 -7.94 -13.24
C LEU A 213 -5.62 -7.03 -12.01
N TYR A 214 -4.48 -6.85 -11.35
CA TYR A 214 -4.32 -6.07 -10.12
C TYR A 214 -3.54 -4.80 -10.43
N ARG A 215 -4.29 -3.79 -10.88
CA ARG A 215 -3.73 -2.50 -11.27
C ARG A 215 -3.81 -1.53 -10.12
N SER A 216 -2.73 -0.81 -9.88
CA SER A 216 -2.73 0.32 -8.97
C SER A 216 -3.69 1.37 -9.52
N PRO A 217 -4.61 1.91 -8.69
CA PRO A 217 -5.59 2.88 -9.12
C PRO A 217 -4.96 4.28 -9.23
N TYR A 218 -4.05 4.47 -10.20
CA TYR A 218 -3.50 5.79 -10.47
C TYR A 218 -4.60 6.72 -10.98
N GLY A 219 -4.68 7.93 -10.42
CA GLY A 219 -5.79 8.81 -10.73
C GLY A 219 -5.89 10.04 -9.84
N GLY A 220 -7.11 10.50 -9.63
CA GLY A 220 -7.44 11.54 -8.67
C GLY A 220 -8.93 11.80 -8.62
N THR A 221 -9.35 12.84 -7.91
CA THR A 221 -10.78 13.19 -7.76
C THR A 221 -11.35 14.02 -8.91
N THR A 222 -10.50 14.41 -9.88
CA THR A 222 -10.88 15.24 -11.03
C THR A 222 -10.17 14.74 -12.28
N GLU A 223 -10.63 15.17 -13.45
CA GLU A 223 -9.95 14.89 -14.72
C GLU A 223 -8.52 15.45 -14.74
N VAL A 224 -8.29 16.61 -14.13
CA VAL A 224 -6.97 17.26 -14.08
C VAL A 224 -6.00 16.44 -13.21
N SER A 225 -6.40 16.03 -12.01
CA SER A 225 -5.54 15.21 -11.14
C SER A 225 -5.33 13.79 -11.70
N ARG A 226 -6.35 13.19 -12.32
CA ARG A 226 -6.18 11.93 -13.07
C ARG A 226 -5.15 12.07 -14.19
N ALA A 227 -5.23 13.14 -14.98
CA ALA A 227 -4.29 13.40 -16.07
C ALA A 227 -2.86 13.64 -15.57
N ALA A 228 -2.68 14.35 -14.45
CA ALA A 228 -1.36 14.57 -13.84
C ALA A 228 -0.66 13.25 -13.44
N MET A 229 -1.44 12.26 -13.00
CA MET A 229 -0.96 10.91 -12.68
C MET A 229 -0.80 10.00 -13.90
N ASP A 230 -1.18 10.45 -15.10
CA ASP A 230 -1.36 9.60 -16.29
C ASP A 230 -2.20 8.37 -15.91
N GLY A 231 -3.24 8.62 -15.12
CA GLY A 231 -4.03 7.62 -14.41
C GLY A 231 -5.23 7.15 -15.21
N TRP A 232 -6.06 6.32 -14.62
CA TRP A 232 -7.27 5.77 -15.26
C TRP A 232 -8.50 5.79 -14.34
N VAL A 233 -8.32 6.19 -13.07
CA VAL A 233 -9.39 6.23 -12.07
C VAL A 233 -9.75 7.67 -11.75
N ILE A 234 -11.05 7.95 -11.72
CA ILE A 234 -11.62 9.11 -11.04
C ILE A 234 -12.55 8.56 -9.97
N GLU A 235 -12.38 9.04 -8.75
CA GLU A 235 -13.14 8.57 -7.57
C GLU A 235 -13.40 9.75 -6.63
N GLU A 236 -14.38 9.62 -5.74
CA GLU A 236 -14.68 10.65 -4.74
C GLU A 236 -13.60 10.75 -3.65
N PRO A 237 -13.45 11.92 -3.00
CA PRO A 237 -12.65 12.04 -1.79
C PRO A 237 -13.07 10.99 -0.74
N PRO A 238 -12.12 10.41 0.02
CA PRO A 238 -10.73 10.83 0.18
C PRO A 238 -9.71 10.22 -0.79
N PHE A 239 -10.12 9.68 -1.95
CA PHE A 239 -9.20 9.03 -2.91
C PHE A 239 -7.97 9.88 -3.30
N VAL A 240 -6.77 9.31 -3.10
CA VAL A 240 -5.47 9.97 -3.36
C VAL A 240 -4.87 9.66 -4.74
N GLY A 241 -5.25 8.53 -5.36
CA GLY A 241 -4.82 8.20 -6.72
C GLY A 241 -3.33 7.87 -6.90
N THR A 242 -2.60 7.57 -5.82
CA THR A 242 -1.17 7.20 -5.85
C THR A 242 -0.94 5.68 -5.79
N GLY A 243 -2.00 4.88 -5.66
CA GLY A 243 -1.92 3.42 -5.45
C GLY A 243 -1.87 3.00 -3.97
N PHE A 244 -2.04 3.96 -3.06
CA PHE A 244 -2.19 3.73 -1.64
C PHE A 244 -3.58 4.12 -1.16
N VAL A 245 -4.00 3.49 -0.06
CA VAL A 245 -5.15 3.93 0.72
C VAL A 245 -4.91 5.36 1.24
N PRO A 246 -5.94 6.22 1.31
CA PRO A 246 -5.81 7.58 1.83
C PRO A 246 -5.69 7.64 3.36
N ASN A 247 -4.59 7.10 3.90
CA ASN A 247 -4.25 7.14 5.32
C ASN A 247 -2.80 7.63 5.49
N VAL A 248 -2.61 8.62 6.36
CA VAL A 248 -1.29 9.27 6.57
C VAL A 248 -0.41 8.51 7.56
N ASP A 249 -1.00 7.64 8.37
CA ASP A 249 -0.32 6.88 9.43
C ASP A 249 0.00 5.44 9.00
N GLN A 250 -0.65 4.95 7.95
CA GLN A 250 -0.50 3.59 7.44
C GLN A 250 -0.18 3.60 5.94
N VAL A 251 0.91 2.92 5.58
CA VAL A 251 1.27 2.69 4.17
C VAL A 251 0.65 1.38 3.71
N ILE A 252 -0.54 1.46 3.12
CA ILE A 252 -1.28 0.29 2.64
C ILE A 252 -1.48 0.42 1.13
N ARG A 253 -0.96 -0.54 0.37
CA ARG A 253 -1.17 -0.58 -1.08
C ARG A 253 -2.55 -1.09 -1.41
N GLU A 254 -3.20 -0.41 -2.34
CA GLU A 254 -4.49 -0.82 -2.89
C GLU A 254 -4.39 -1.09 -4.40
N PHE A 255 -5.24 -2.00 -4.86
CA PHE A 255 -5.43 -2.33 -6.26
C PHE A 255 -6.92 -2.26 -6.56
N LYS A 256 -7.27 -1.85 -7.78
CA LYS A 256 -8.65 -1.88 -8.26
C LYS A 256 -8.81 -3.04 -9.22
N VAL A 257 -9.67 -4.00 -8.86
CA VAL A 257 -9.98 -5.17 -9.67
C VAL A 257 -11.39 -5.05 -10.27
N ASP A 258 -11.60 -5.64 -11.45
CA ASP A 258 -12.90 -5.61 -12.12
C ASP A 258 -13.32 -7.02 -12.57
N GLY A 259 -14.27 -7.59 -11.82
CA GLY A 259 -14.92 -8.86 -12.14
C GLY A 259 -13.94 -10.03 -12.18
N ILE A 260 -12.88 -10.03 -11.38
CA ILE A 260 -11.92 -11.13 -11.41
C ILE A 260 -12.55 -12.37 -10.77
N GLY A 261 -12.29 -13.55 -11.34
CA GLY A 261 -12.72 -14.81 -10.75
C GLY A 261 -11.85 -15.18 -9.56
N LEU A 262 -12.48 -15.53 -8.44
CA LEU A 262 -11.80 -15.99 -7.23
C LEU A 262 -11.13 -17.35 -7.50
N PRO A 263 -9.82 -17.48 -7.21
CA PRO A 263 -9.11 -18.74 -7.37
C PRO A 263 -9.58 -19.77 -6.32
N HIS A 264 -9.38 -21.04 -6.62
CA HIS A 264 -9.57 -22.13 -5.65
C HIS A 264 -8.80 -21.81 -4.35
N ARG A 265 -9.41 -22.13 -3.20
CA ARG A 265 -8.93 -21.76 -1.85
C ARG A 265 -8.95 -20.27 -1.51
N SER A 266 -9.76 -19.47 -2.20
CA SER A 266 -10.18 -18.18 -1.65
C SER A 266 -10.95 -18.40 -0.35
N GLU A 267 -10.81 -17.49 0.61
CA GLU A 267 -11.30 -17.69 1.98
C GLU A 267 -12.20 -16.52 2.40
N VAL A 268 -13.22 -16.83 3.19
CA VAL A 268 -13.87 -15.83 4.06
C VAL A 268 -13.27 -15.99 5.44
N VAL A 269 -12.72 -14.90 5.96
CA VAL A 269 -12.05 -14.81 7.25
C VAL A 269 -12.83 -13.84 8.12
N GLU A 270 -13.00 -14.18 9.39
CA GLU A 270 -13.55 -13.32 10.43
C GLU A 270 -12.41 -12.84 11.33
N ILE A 271 -12.39 -11.55 11.63
CA ILE A 271 -11.59 -10.97 12.71
C ILE A 271 -12.57 -10.48 13.78
N THR A 272 -12.51 -11.08 14.97
CA THR A 272 -13.39 -10.70 16.08
C THR A 272 -12.97 -9.39 16.72
N ILE A 273 -13.81 -8.84 17.59
CA ILE A 273 -13.50 -7.62 18.35
C ILE A 273 -12.25 -7.77 19.24
N GLU A 274 -11.95 -8.99 19.71
CA GLU A 274 -10.72 -9.33 20.44
C GLU A 274 -9.50 -9.50 19.53
N GLY A 275 -9.68 -9.44 18.21
CA GLY A 275 -8.65 -9.62 17.19
C GLY A 275 -8.27 -11.08 16.92
N SER A 276 -9.14 -12.02 17.28
CA SER A 276 -8.98 -13.42 16.88
C SER A 276 -9.34 -13.59 15.42
N GLU A 277 -8.45 -14.21 14.64
CA GLU A 277 -8.70 -14.49 13.23
C GLU A 277 -9.16 -15.95 13.05
N SER A 278 -10.32 -16.16 12.41
CA SER A 278 -10.80 -17.50 12.09
C SER A 278 -11.36 -17.60 10.67
N ARG A 279 -11.05 -18.70 9.99
CA ARG A 279 -11.60 -18.96 8.66
C ARG A 279 -13.03 -19.47 8.78
N ARG A 280 -13.96 -18.84 8.05
CA ARG A 280 -15.39 -19.15 8.05
C ARG A 280 -15.85 -19.93 6.83
N ALA A 281 -15.20 -19.72 5.68
CA ALA A 281 -15.49 -20.47 4.48
C ALA A 281 -14.27 -20.55 3.54
N VAL A 282 -14.27 -21.55 2.65
CA VAL A 282 -13.28 -21.73 1.59
C VAL A 282 -13.99 -21.98 0.27
N TRP A 283 -13.56 -21.31 -0.79
CA TRP A 283 -14.03 -21.52 -2.14
C TRP A 283 -13.40 -22.78 -2.75
N ASP A 284 -14.25 -23.75 -3.09
CA ASP A 284 -13.87 -24.89 -3.91
C ASP A 284 -14.15 -24.59 -5.38
N GLY A 285 -13.09 -24.18 -6.09
CA GLY A 285 -13.13 -23.89 -7.52
C GLY A 285 -13.51 -25.09 -8.41
N ASP A 286 -13.29 -26.33 -7.97
CA ASP A 286 -13.63 -27.52 -8.77
C ASP A 286 -15.14 -27.80 -8.68
N ARG A 287 -15.73 -27.57 -7.51
CA ARG A 287 -17.17 -27.76 -7.26
C ARG A 287 -18.01 -26.51 -7.53
N GLY A 288 -17.35 -25.36 -7.70
CA GLY A 288 -18.02 -24.06 -7.80
C GLY A 288 -18.91 -23.79 -6.59
N THR A 289 -18.41 -24.03 -5.38
CA THR A 289 -19.17 -23.81 -4.13
C THR A 289 -18.28 -23.34 -2.99
N TRP A 290 -18.87 -22.57 -2.08
CA TRP A 290 -18.26 -22.30 -0.79
C TRP A 290 -18.45 -23.49 0.15
N MET A 291 -17.38 -23.87 0.83
CA MET A 291 -17.39 -24.85 1.92
C MET A 291 -17.25 -24.10 3.24
N LEU A 292 -18.29 -24.18 4.09
CA LEU A 292 -18.24 -23.57 5.41
C LEU A 292 -17.20 -24.30 6.27
N ALA A 293 -16.38 -23.52 6.96
CA ALA A 293 -15.46 -24.06 7.95
C ALA A 293 -16.28 -24.55 9.16
N VAL A 294 -16.11 -25.82 9.49
CA VAL A 294 -16.62 -26.34 10.77
C VAL A 294 -15.65 -25.87 11.85
N PRO A 295 -16.12 -25.20 12.93
CA PRO A 295 -15.26 -24.89 14.07
C PRO A 295 -14.59 -26.18 14.55
N LEU A 296 -13.26 -26.16 14.68
CA LEU A 296 -12.60 -27.25 15.41
C LEU A 296 -13.12 -27.18 16.85
N PRO A 297 -13.63 -28.29 17.43
CA PRO A 297 -13.98 -28.28 18.85
C PRO A 297 -12.71 -27.91 19.65
N PRO A 298 -12.86 -27.16 20.77
CA PRO A 298 -11.73 -26.85 21.64
C PRO A 298 -11.00 -28.14 22.04
N GLU A 299 -9.67 -28.06 22.16
CA GLU A 299 -8.80 -29.24 22.36
C GLU A 299 -9.13 -30.08 23.61
N GLU A 300 -9.98 -29.60 24.51
CA GLU A 300 -10.37 -30.29 25.74
C GLU A 300 -11.14 -31.62 25.53
N ASP A 301 -11.62 -31.92 24.31
CA ASP A 301 -12.46 -33.10 24.06
C ASP A 301 -11.76 -34.23 23.27
N ARG A 302 -10.44 -34.10 23.01
CA ARG A 302 -9.66 -35.19 22.38
C ARG A 302 -9.28 -36.31 23.34
N ASP A 303 -9.21 -36.03 24.64
CA ASP A 303 -8.84 -37.02 25.66
C ASP A 303 -10.02 -37.83 26.21
N THR A 304 -11.27 -37.39 26.03
CA THR A 304 -12.42 -38.07 26.65
C THR A 304 -13.02 -39.17 25.77
N ARG A 305 -12.66 -39.26 24.48
CA ARG A 305 -13.12 -40.33 23.58
C ARG A 305 -12.24 -41.57 23.53
N ALA A 306 -11.18 -41.65 24.34
CA ALA A 306 -10.30 -42.82 24.40
C ALA A 306 -10.66 -43.85 25.52
N PHE A 307 -11.65 -43.60 26.39
CA PHE A 307 -11.87 -44.44 27.59
C PHE A 307 -13.25 -45.09 27.77
N LEU A 308 -14.13 -45.10 26.76
CA LEU A 308 -15.40 -45.86 26.82
C LEU A 308 -15.47 -46.94 25.74
N GLY A 309 -14.55 -47.90 25.82
CA GLY A 309 -14.59 -49.11 25.00
C GLY A 309 -13.73 -50.21 25.58
N GLY A 310 -14.28 -50.98 26.53
CA GLY A 310 -13.63 -52.23 26.95
C GLY A 310 -14.07 -52.81 28.29
N ASP A 311 -15.35 -53.08 28.49
CA ASP A 311 -15.79 -54.14 29.42
C ASP A 311 -16.34 -55.31 28.60
N PHE A 312 -15.51 -56.34 28.45
CA PHE A 312 -15.91 -57.73 28.22
C PHE A 312 -14.86 -58.63 28.87
N GLY A 313 -15.26 -59.25 29.98
CA GLY A 313 -14.50 -60.21 30.78
C GLY A 313 -15.21 -60.54 32.07
#